data_AF-I4D5Y0-F1
#
_entry.id   AF-I4D5Y0-F1
#
_cell.length_a   1.000
_cell.length_b   1.000
_cell.length_c   1.000
_cell.angle_alpha   90.00
_cell.angle_beta   90.00
_cell.angle_gamma   90.00
#
_symmetry.space_group_name_H-M   'P 1'
#
loop_
_entity.id
_entity.type
_entity.pdbx_description
1 polymer ?
#
loop_
_entity_poly.entity_id
_entity_poly.type
_entity_poly.pdbx_seq_one_letter_code
_entity_poly.pdbx_strand_id
1 'polypeptide(L)'
;MILLKLLLAGIYLYAGVSKILNLYLFKATILAYYPFMPVYIALLITIVFPWLEILSGLSLGLNWQGKYASLFLLLLSLFFLVQTVLNYSHVLPYGCGCFGFSGPEKITLYYVIRDFSIMILAGIVCFREWKKNILPKPGTEI
;
A
#
# COMPACT_ATOMS: atom_id res chain seq x y z
N MET A 1 12.52 -9.86 -13.12
CA MET A 1 11.93 -8.51 -12.91
C MET A 1 10.41 -8.57 -12.86
N ILE A 2 9.74 -9.27 -13.79
CA ILE A 2 8.29 -9.51 -13.74
C ILE A 2 7.86 -10.09 -12.39
N LEU A 3 8.65 -11.01 -11.81
CA LEU A 3 8.39 -11.57 -10.49
C LEU A 3 8.25 -10.52 -9.38
N LEU A 4 9.16 -9.52 -9.30
CA LEU A 4 9.09 -8.48 -8.27
C LEU A 4 7.86 -7.59 -8.45
N LYS A 5 7.48 -7.30 -9.70
CA LYS A 5 6.26 -6.55 -10.01
C LYS A 5 5.01 -7.31 -9.60
N LEU A 6 4.92 -8.59 -9.97
CA LEU A 6 3.80 -9.46 -9.60
C LEU A 6 3.72 -9.66 -8.09
N LEU A 7 4.86 -9.75 -7.42
CA LEU A 7 4.91 -9.85 -5.96
C LEU A 7 4.39 -8.57 -5.30
N LEU A 8 4.86 -7.40 -5.72
CA LEU A 8 4.37 -6.11 -5.21
C LEU A 8 2.88 -5.91 -5.52
N ALA A 9 2.45 -6.23 -6.75
CA ALA A 9 1.04 -6.18 -7.14
C ALA A 9 0.20 -7.11 -6.28
N GLY A 10 0.64 -8.35 -6.06
CA GLY A 10 -0.05 -9.33 -5.21
C GLY A 10 -0.21 -8.85 -3.77
N ILE A 11 0.83 -8.24 -3.19
CA ILE A 11 0.78 -7.65 -1.84
C ILE A 11 -0.31 -6.60 -1.75
N TYR A 12 -0.36 -5.66 -2.69
CA TYR A 12 -1.35 -4.57 -2.68
C TYR A 12 -2.76 -5.03 -3.02
N LEU A 13 -2.91 -6.03 -3.90
CA LEU A 13 -4.20 -6.66 -4.19
C LEU A 13 -4.76 -7.35 -2.95
N TYR A 14 -3.93 -8.16 -2.28
CA TYR A 14 -4.32 -8.83 -1.05
C TYR A 14 -4.65 -7.82 0.05
N ALA A 15 -3.82 -6.79 0.24
CA ALA A 15 -4.03 -5.72 1.21
C ALA A 15 -5.36 -4.99 0.95
N GLY A 16 -5.64 -4.58 -0.29
CA GLY A 16 -6.88 -3.89 -0.64
C GLY A 16 -8.12 -4.78 -0.50
N VAL A 17 -8.07 -6.02 -0.99
CA VAL A 17 -9.18 -6.97 -0.85
C VAL A 17 -9.49 -7.23 0.63
N SER A 18 -8.48 -7.43 1.47
CA SER A 18 -8.67 -7.66 2.90
C SER A 18 -9.42 -6.51 3.60
N LYS A 19 -9.21 -5.27 3.14
CA LYS A 19 -9.90 -4.07 3.66
C LYS A 19 -11.33 -3.96 3.15
N ILE A 20 -11.59 -4.29 1.88
CA ILE A 20 -12.95 -4.28 1.31
C ILE A 20 -13.84 -5.32 1.99
N LEU A 21 -13.30 -6.49 2.31
CA LEU A 21 -14.06 -7.55 2.98
C LEU A 21 -14.62 -7.11 4.34
N ASN A 22 -13.97 -6.16 5.02
CA ASN A 22 -14.41 -5.65 6.31
C ASN A 22 -14.23 -4.13 6.42
N LEU A 23 -14.99 -3.37 5.63
CA LEU A 23 -14.98 -1.89 5.65
C LEU A 23 -15.26 -1.32 7.05
N TYR A 24 -16.11 -1.98 7.85
CA TYR A 24 -16.41 -1.55 9.21
C TYR A 24 -15.16 -1.54 10.10
N LEU A 25 -14.41 -2.65 10.08
CA LEU A 25 -13.16 -2.77 10.85
C LEU A 25 -12.11 -1.80 10.31
N PHE A 26 -12.00 -1.66 8.99
CA PHE A 26 -11.06 -0.70 8.40
C PHE A 26 -11.32 0.74 8.85
N LYS A 27 -12.58 1.17 8.86
CA LYS A 27 -12.98 2.47 9.40
C LYS A 27 -12.61 2.63 10.87
N ALA A 28 -12.86 1.59 11.68
CA ALA A 28 -12.54 1.61 13.09
C ALA A 28 -11.02 1.68 13.33
N THR A 29 -10.23 0.97 12.53
CA THR A 29 -8.77 1.09 12.51
C THR A 29 -8.33 2.51 12.16
N ILE A 30 -8.90 3.12 11.12
CA ILE A 30 -8.59 4.51 10.72
C ILE A 30 -8.86 5.49 11.87
N LEU A 31 -9.99 5.34 12.57
CA LEU A 31 -10.32 6.19 13.72
C LEU A 31 -9.42 5.92 14.94
N ALA A 32 -8.91 4.71 15.09
CA ALA A 32 -7.90 4.41 16.11
C ALA A 32 -6.56 5.09 15.81
N TYR A 33 -6.15 5.16 14.54
CA TYR A 33 -4.98 5.91 14.10
C TYR A 33 -5.19 7.44 14.20
N TYR A 34 -6.41 7.93 13.94
CA TYR A 34 -6.73 9.35 13.93
C TYR A 34 -8.04 9.64 14.70
N PRO A 35 -7.99 9.72 16.03
CA PRO A 35 -9.18 9.87 16.88
C PRO A 35 -9.98 11.15 16.61
N PHE A 36 -9.29 12.22 16.17
CA PHE A 36 -9.90 13.53 15.91
C PHE A 36 -10.43 13.68 14.48
N MET A 37 -10.32 12.65 13.63
CA MET A 37 -10.76 12.76 12.24
C MET A 37 -12.28 12.72 12.13
N PRO A 38 -12.91 13.64 11.36
CA PRO A 38 -14.35 13.59 11.10
C PRO A 38 -14.79 12.25 10.52
N VAL A 39 -15.90 11.72 11.04
CA VAL A 39 -16.42 10.39 10.66
C VAL A 39 -16.70 10.29 9.15
N TYR A 40 -17.18 11.37 8.53
CA TYR A 40 -17.43 11.42 7.09
C TYR A 40 -16.14 11.26 6.27
N ILE A 41 -15.03 11.88 6.72
CA ILE A 41 -13.72 11.76 6.07
C ILE A 41 -13.19 10.34 6.25
N ALA A 42 -13.32 9.77 7.45
CA ALA A 42 -12.94 8.38 7.70
C ALA A 42 -13.71 7.42 6.77
N LEU A 43 -15.02 7.63 6.58
CA LEU A 43 -15.84 6.82 5.68
C LEU A 43 -15.37 6.92 4.23
N LEU A 44 -15.08 8.13 3.74
CA LEU A 44 -14.57 8.34 2.40
C LEU A 44 -13.23 7.62 2.18
N ILE A 45 -12.30 7.73 3.13
CA ILE A 45 -11.02 7.02 3.08
C ILE A 45 -11.25 5.51 3.10
N THR A 46 -12.10 5.00 3.99
CA THR A 46 -12.42 3.57 4.08
C THR A 46 -12.89 2.99 2.75
N ILE A 47 -13.67 3.75 1.98
CA ILE A 47 -14.17 3.29 0.68
C ILE A 47 -13.11 3.45 -0.40
N VAL A 48 -12.50 4.63 -0.53
CA VAL A 48 -11.64 4.98 -1.67
C VAL A 48 -10.27 4.29 -1.60
N PHE A 49 -9.67 4.23 -0.41
CA PHE A 49 -8.28 3.78 -0.25
C PHE A 49 -8.05 2.33 -0.71
N PRO A 50 -8.92 1.35 -0.36
CA PRO A 50 -8.77 -0.02 -0.83
C PRO A 50 -8.90 -0.16 -2.35
N TRP A 51 -9.77 0.63 -3.00
CA TRP A 51 -9.86 0.64 -4.46
C TRP A 51 -8.59 1.16 -5.11
N LEU A 52 -7.96 2.20 -4.54
CA LEU A 52 -6.69 2.73 -5.05
C LEU A 52 -5.56 1.69 -4.94
N GLU A 53 -5.51 0.91 -3.85
CA GLU A 53 -4.57 -0.21 -3.69
C GLU A 53 -4.78 -1.28 -4.78
N ILE A 54 -6.03 -1.71 -4.98
CA ILE A 54 -6.37 -2.77 -5.95
C ILE A 54 -6.09 -2.31 -7.37
N LEU A 55 -6.60 -1.14 -7.76
CA LEU A 55 -6.44 -0.62 -9.13
C LEU A 55 -4.97 -0.39 -9.46
N SER A 56 -4.18 0.14 -8.52
CA SER A 56 -2.74 0.34 -8.72
C SER A 56 -1.99 -0.99 -8.80
N GLY A 57 -2.36 -1.98 -7.98
CA GLY A 57 -1.83 -3.33 -8.05
C GLY A 57 -2.13 -4.00 -9.39
N LEU A 58 -3.38 -3.95 -9.86
CA LEU A 58 -3.80 -4.48 -11.16
C LEU A 58 -3.07 -3.78 -12.31
N SER A 59 -3.01 -2.45 -12.30
CA SER A 59 -2.31 -1.63 -13.30
C SER A 59 -0.84 -2.03 -13.40
N LEU A 60 -0.16 -2.20 -12.27
CA LEU A 60 1.24 -2.63 -12.23
C LEU A 60 1.42 -4.07 -12.74
N GLY A 61 0.53 -4.99 -12.35
CA GLY A 61 0.57 -6.40 -12.74
C GLY A 61 0.30 -6.62 -14.23
N LEU A 62 -0.68 -5.91 -14.79
CA LEU A 62 -1.02 -5.90 -16.22
C LEU A 62 -0.04 -5.05 -17.05
N ASN A 63 0.91 -4.39 -16.38
CA ASN A 63 1.87 -3.48 -16.99
C ASN A 63 1.22 -2.31 -17.77
N TRP A 64 -0.01 -1.96 -17.39
CA TRP A 64 -0.73 -0.78 -17.88
C TRP A 64 -0.29 0.42 -17.05
N GLN A 65 0.24 1.48 -17.68
CA GLN A 65 0.73 2.68 -16.98
C GLN A 65 1.68 2.37 -15.79
N GLY A 66 2.54 1.35 -15.92
CA GLY A 66 3.39 0.83 -14.83
C GLY A 66 4.29 1.87 -14.15
N LYS A 67 4.67 2.93 -14.87
CA LYS A 67 5.40 4.09 -14.33
C LYS A 67 4.63 4.79 -13.21
N TYR A 68 3.37 5.14 -13.47
CA TYR A 68 2.53 5.87 -12.53
C TYR A 68 2.01 4.96 -11.43
N ALA A 69 1.63 3.73 -11.76
CA ALA A 69 1.21 2.74 -10.78
C ALA A 69 2.31 2.42 -9.77
N SER A 70 3.57 2.21 -10.21
CA SER A 70 4.68 1.95 -9.30
C SER A 70 5.05 3.14 -8.42
N LEU A 71 4.99 4.36 -8.95
CA LEU A 71 5.21 5.58 -8.17
C LEU A 71 4.13 5.75 -7.10
N PHE A 72 2.86 5.54 -7.45
CA PHE A 72 1.75 5.64 -6.51
C PHE A 72 1.89 4.59 -5.39
N LEU A 73 2.19 3.33 -5.72
CA LEU A 73 2.41 2.28 -4.73
C LEU A 73 3.62 2.57 -3.82
N LEU A 74 4.68 3.21 -4.33
CA LEU A 74 5.81 3.65 -3.51
C LEU A 74 5.39 4.72 -2.50
N LEU A 75 4.67 5.75 -2.94
CA LEU A 75 4.15 6.79 -2.05
C LEU A 75 3.21 6.21 -1.00
N LEU A 76 2.39 5.23 -1.40
CA LEU A 76 1.48 4.53 -0.51
C LEU A 76 2.21 3.67 0.52
N SER A 77 3.28 2.96 0.12
CA SER A 77 4.15 2.22 1.03
C SER A 77 4.78 3.15 2.06
N LEU A 78 5.27 4.30 1.61
CA LEU A 78 5.87 5.31 2.49
C LEU A 78 4.84 5.83 3.50
N PHE A 79 3.62 6.12 3.04
CA PHE A 79 2.53 6.54 3.93
C PHE A 79 2.24 5.50 5.02
N PHE A 80 2.12 4.21 4.67
CA PHE A 80 1.90 3.14 5.65
C PHE A 80 3.06 3.00 6.62
N LEU A 81 4.30 3.04 6.13
CA LEU A 81 5.48 2.99 7.00
C LEU A 81 5.46 4.13 8.03
N VAL A 82 5.15 5.35 7.59
CA VAL A 82 5.03 6.51 8.50
C VAL A 82 3.95 6.27 9.55
N GLN A 83 2.78 5.75 9.18
CA GLN A 83 1.72 5.44 10.16
C GLN A 83 2.17 4.39 11.17
N THR A 84 2.82 3.33 10.72
CA THR A 84 3.33 2.25 11.57
C THR A 84 4.42 2.76 12.52
N VAL A 85 5.31 3.65 12.07
CA VAL A 85 6.34 4.26 12.91
C VAL A 85 5.73 5.22 13.93
N LEU A 86 4.78 6.07 13.54
CA LEU A 86 4.11 7.00 14.46
C LEU A 86 3.34 6.29 15.58
N ASN A 87 2.85 5.09 15.32
CA ASN A 87 2.10 4.27 16.27
C ASN A 87 2.94 3.14 16.86
N TYR A 88 4.26 3.22 16.73
CA TYR A 88 5.16 2.23 17.29
C TYR A 88 4.98 2.14 18.81
N SER A 89 4.93 0.92 19.34
CA SER A 89 4.65 0.62 20.75
C SER A 89 3.24 0.97 21.25
N HIS A 90 2.34 1.48 20.41
CA HIS A 90 0.94 1.65 20.75
C HIS A 90 0.17 0.34 20.52
N VAL A 91 -0.90 0.14 21.30
CA VAL A 91 -1.82 -0.99 21.12
C VAL A 91 -2.99 -0.51 20.28
N LEU A 92 -3.15 -1.11 19.10
CA LEU A 92 -4.31 -0.85 18.25
C LEU A 92 -5.37 -1.94 18.47
N PRO A 93 -6.65 -1.55 18.62
CA PRO A 93 -7.74 -2.48 18.95
C PRO A 93 -8.04 -3.51 17.85
N TYR A 94 -7.63 -3.24 16.61
CA TYR A 94 -7.91 -4.06 15.42
C TYR A 94 -6.62 -4.48 14.68
N GLY A 95 -5.48 -4.45 15.38
CA GLY A 95 -4.15 -4.64 14.81
C GLY A 95 -3.74 -3.54 13.83
N CYS A 96 -2.71 -3.82 13.04
CA CYS A 96 -2.17 -2.87 12.05
C CYS A 96 -3.13 -2.58 10.88
N GLY A 97 -4.09 -3.49 10.59
CA GLY A 97 -5.12 -3.30 9.57
C GLY A 97 -4.67 -3.32 8.10
N CYS A 98 -3.37 -3.34 7.81
CA CYS A 98 -2.85 -3.36 6.43
C CYS A 98 -3.11 -4.69 5.69
N PHE A 99 -3.13 -5.82 6.40
CA PHE A 99 -3.16 -7.19 5.86
C PHE A 99 -4.26 -8.06 6.45
N GLY A 100 -5.33 -7.42 6.92
CA GLY A 100 -6.41 -8.04 7.69
C GLY A 100 -6.51 -7.46 9.10
N PHE A 101 -7.52 -7.92 9.81
CA PHE A 101 -7.87 -7.44 11.15
C PHE A 101 -7.69 -8.57 12.17
N SER A 102 -7.08 -8.24 13.29
CA SER A 102 -6.88 -9.11 14.45
C SER A 102 -7.50 -8.45 15.69
N GLY A 103 -7.40 -9.11 16.85
CA GLY A 103 -7.73 -8.48 18.12
C GLY A 103 -6.75 -7.36 18.50
N PRO A 104 -6.83 -6.86 19.74
CA PRO A 104 -5.92 -5.85 20.25
C PRO A 104 -4.46 -6.31 20.13
N GLU A 105 -3.66 -5.53 19.40
CA GLU A 105 -2.29 -5.92 19.09
C GLU A 105 -1.34 -4.72 19.20
N LYS A 106 -0.17 -4.96 19.79
CA LYS A 106 0.88 -3.95 19.92
C LYS A 106 1.66 -3.86 18.62
N ILE A 107 1.86 -2.64 18.13
CA ILE A 107 2.74 -2.41 16.98
C ILE A 107 4.19 -2.58 17.43
N THR A 108 4.74 -3.74 17.08
CA THR A 108 6.13 -4.13 17.34
C THR A 108 7.05 -3.80 16.16
N LEU A 109 8.35 -4.06 16.36
CA LEU A 109 9.36 -3.88 15.32
C LEU A 109 9.08 -4.72 14.06
N TYR A 110 8.38 -5.84 14.20
CA TYR A 110 7.97 -6.68 13.07
C TYR A 110 7.17 -5.90 12.02
N TYR A 111 6.21 -5.08 12.46
CA TYR A 111 5.38 -4.27 11.57
C TYR A 111 6.20 -3.24 10.81
N VAL A 112 7.13 -2.59 11.50
CA VAL A 112 8.04 -1.59 10.90
C VAL A 112 8.93 -2.26 9.84
N ILE A 113 9.55 -3.40 10.17
CA ILE A 113 10.42 -4.14 9.25
C ILE A 113 9.65 -4.62 8.02
N ARG A 114 8.42 -5.13 8.22
CA ARG A 114 7.55 -5.58 7.14
C ARG A 114 7.22 -4.43 6.18
N ASP A 115 6.74 -3.30 6.70
CA ASP A 115 6.35 -2.16 5.87
C ASP A 115 7.56 -1.51 5.18
N PHE A 116 8.71 -1.48 5.87
CA PHE A 116 9.98 -1.02 5.30
C PHE A 116 10.45 -1.93 4.15
N SER A 117 10.31 -3.25 4.29
CA SER A 117 10.65 -4.22 3.24
C SER A 117 9.77 -4.05 2.00
N ILE A 118 8.47 -3.79 2.19
CA ILE A 118 7.53 -3.51 1.09
C ILE A 118 7.90 -2.18 0.41
N MET A 119 8.26 -1.14 1.18
CA MET A 119 8.70 0.14 0.64
C MET A 119 9.97 0.00 -0.21
N ILE A 120 10.96 -0.78 0.23
CA ILE A 120 12.17 -1.06 -0.55
C ILE A 120 11.81 -1.77 -1.86
N LEU A 121 10.94 -2.79 -1.81
CA LEU A 121 10.47 -3.48 -2.99
C LEU A 121 9.77 -2.52 -3.97
N ALA A 122 8.90 -1.65 -3.46
CA ALA A 122 8.22 -0.62 -4.25
C ALA A 122 9.23 0.36 -4.88
N GLY A 123 10.26 0.76 -4.15
CA GLY A 123 11.33 1.63 -4.64
C GLY A 123 12.12 0.99 -5.79
N ILE A 124 12.50 -0.28 -5.65
CA ILE A 124 13.21 -1.04 -6.69
C ILE A 124 12.33 -1.16 -7.95
N VAL A 125 11.04 -1.47 -7.79
CA VAL A 125 10.11 -1.57 -8.92
C VAL A 125 9.92 -0.21 -9.60
N CYS A 126 9.70 0.86 -8.82
CA CYS A 126 9.51 2.21 -9.33
C CYS A 126 10.74 2.71 -10.11
N PHE A 127 11.95 2.56 -9.55
CA PHE A 127 13.19 2.97 -10.21
C PHE A 127 13.37 2.29 -11.57
N ARG A 128 13.02 1.01 -11.66
CA ARG A 128 13.16 0.22 -12.89
C ARG A 128 12.10 0.56 -13.93
N GLU A 129 10.85 0.78 -13.52
CA GLU A 129 9.78 1.25 -14.41
C GLU A 129 10.09 2.65 -14.96
N TRP A 130 10.68 3.53 -14.16
CA TRP A 130 11.17 4.82 -14.62
C TRP A 130 12.29 4.68 -15.64
N LYS A 131 13.32 3.87 -15.37
CA LYS A 131 14.43 3.63 -16.30
C LYS A 131 13.94 3.05 -17.63
N LYS A 132 13.00 2.10 -17.59
CA LYS A 132 12.40 1.50 -18.80
C LYS A 132 11.68 2.53 -19.68
N ASN A 133 11.05 3.54 -19.09
CA ASN A 133 10.33 4.58 -19.83
C ASN A 133 11.22 5.74 -20.29
N ILE A 134 12.42 5.89 -19.73
CA ILE A 134 13.40 6.92 -20.13
C ILE A 134 14.30 6.43 -21.27
N LEU A 135 14.59 5.13 -21.33
CA LEU A 135 15.44 4.60 -22.39
C LEU A 135 14.68 4.59 -23.74
N PRO A 136 15.32 5.07 -24.83
CA PRO A 136 14.74 4.97 -26.16
C PRO A 136 14.47 3.49 -26.47
N LYS A 137 13.30 3.21 -27.06
CA LYS A 137 12.99 1.85 -27.51
C LYS A 137 13.97 1.53 -28.64
N PRO A 138 14.79 0.46 -28.55
CA PRO A 138 15.65 0.07 -29.66
C PRO A 138 14.75 -0.22 -30.87
N GLY A 139 14.83 0.63 -31.90
CA GLY A 139 14.02 0.54 -33.12
C GLY A 139 13.15 1.77 -33.47
N THR A 140 13.20 2.87 -32.72
CA THR A 140 12.66 4.17 -33.18
C THR A 140 13.77 5.07 -33.73
N GLU A 141 14.42 4.61 -34.79
CA GLU A 141 15.06 5.50 -35.78
C GLU A 141 14.15 5.42 -37.00
N ILE A 142 13.43 6.50 -37.28
CA ILE A 142 12.82 6.77 -38.59
C ILE A 142 13.65 7.91 -39.18
#